data_AF-A0A1X3DDE9-F1
#
_entry.id   AF-A0A1X3DDE9-F1
#
_cell.length_a   1.000
_cell.length_b   1.000
_cell.length_c   1.000
_cell.angle_alpha   90.00
_cell.angle_beta   90.00
_cell.angle_gamma   90.00
#
_symmetry.space_group_name_H-M   'P 1'
#
loop_
_entity.id
_entity.type
_entity.pdbx_description
1 polymer ?
#
loop_
_entity_poly.entity_id
_entity_poly.type
_entity_poly.pdbx_seq_one_letter_code
_entity_poly.pdbx_strand_id
1 'polypeptide(L)' 'MTRYILTDAQWAKIEPLCQGKVGDAGRTAVDNRLFIEAILWIIRTGSP' A
#
# COMPACT_ATOMS: atom_id res chain seq x y z
N MET A 1 -11.98 3.31 13.10
CA MET A 1 -11.80 3.56 11.65
C MET A 1 -10.38 4.00 11.42
N THR A 2 -9.58 3.18 10.74
CA THR A 2 -8.21 3.56 10.35
C THR A 2 -8.33 4.59 9.23
N ARG A 3 -7.81 5.80 9.44
CA ARG A 3 -7.87 6.86 8.43
C ARG A 3 -6.68 6.72 7.50
N TYR A 4 -6.91 6.09 6.35
CA TYR A 4 -5.92 5.95 5.29
C TYR A 4 -5.59 7.30 4.67
N ILE A 5 -4.34 7.46 4.23
CA ILE A 5 -3.83 8.62 3.51
C ILE A 5 -4.31 8.57 2.06
N LEU A 6 -4.33 7.38 1.45
CA LEU A 6 -4.88 7.19 0.11
C LEU A 6 -6.39 6.96 0.17
N THR A 7 -7.10 7.71 -0.66
CA THR A 7 -8.49 7.40 -1.02
C THR A 7 -8.55 6.08 -1.81
N ASP A 8 -9.69 5.40 -1.79
CA ASP A 8 -9.86 4.17 -2.56
C ASP A 8 -9.66 4.37 -4.07
N ALA A 9 -10.05 5.54 -4.58
CA ALA A 9 -9.85 5.91 -5.98
C ALA A 9 -8.36 6.10 -6.35
N GLN A 10 -7.54 6.57 -5.41
CA GLN A 10 -6.08 6.64 -5.60
C GLN A 10 -5.46 5.25 -5.47
N TRP A 11 -5.90 4.47 -4.49
CA TRP A 11 -5.43 3.10 -4.29
C TRP A 11 -5.67 2.23 -5.53
N ALA A 12 -6.86 2.29 -6.14
CA ALA A 12 -7.20 1.53 -7.34
C ALA A 12 -6.27 1.78 -8.54
N LYS A 13 -5.58 2.93 -8.59
CA LYS A 13 -4.58 3.23 -9.63
C LYS A 13 -3.21 2.65 -9.31
N ILE A 14 -2.89 2.48 -8.03
CA ILE A 14 -1.59 2.02 -7.53
C ILE A 14 -1.57 0.49 -7.42
N GLU A 15 -2.64 -0.10 -6.92
CA GLU A 15 -2.80 -1.55 -6.73
C GLU A 15 -2.32 -2.42 -7.91
N PRO A 16 -2.68 -2.16 -9.19
CA PRO A 16 -2.21 -2.99 -10.31
C PRO A 16 -0.70 -2.94 -10.52
N LEU A 17 -0.03 -1.87 -10.08
CA LEU A 17 1.41 -1.66 -10.19
C LEU A 17 2.20 -2.37 -9.08
N CYS A 18 1.53 -2.79 -8.01
CA CYS A 18 2.18 -3.54 -6.94
C CYS A 18 2.59 -4.94 -7.40
N GLN A 19 3.74 -5.39 -6.91
CA GLN A 19 4.23 -6.76 -7.07
C GLN A 19 3.73 -7.64 -5.93
N GLY A 20 3.81 -8.97 -6.13
CA GLY A 20 3.34 -9.93 -5.14
C GLY A 20 1.82 -9.99 -5.06
N LYS A 21 1.11 -9.64 -6.15
CA LYS A 21 -0.33 -9.86 -6.28
C LYS A 21 -0.61 -11.35 -6.51
N VAL A 22 -1.86 -11.76 -6.31
CA VAL A 22 -2.30 -13.14 -6.58
C VAL A 22 -2.04 -13.45 -8.06
N GLY A 23 -1.17 -14.43 -8.32
CA GLY A 23 -0.76 -14.82 -9.67
C GLY A 23 0.65 -14.39 -10.07
N ASP A 24 1.31 -13.52 -9.31
CA ASP A 24 2.73 -13.24 -9.52
C ASP A 24 3.59 -14.43 -9.08
N ALA A 25 4.66 -14.72 -9.83
CA ALA A 25 5.65 -15.72 -9.43
C ALA A 25 6.43 -15.24 -8.20
N GLY A 26 6.48 -16.05 -7.14
CA GLY A 26 7.16 -15.73 -5.89
C GLY A 26 6.21 -15.56 -4.71
N ARG A 27 6.64 -14.79 -3.70
CA ARG A 27 5.87 -14.61 -2.46
C ARG A 27 4.78 -13.55 -2.65
N THR A 28 3.53 -13.92 -2.41
CA THR A 28 2.41 -12.99 -2.35
C THR A 28 2.56 -12.04 -1.17
N ALA A 29 2.39 -10.75 -1.40
CA ALA A 29 2.37 -9.75 -0.36
C ALA A 29 1.10 -9.91 0.49
N VAL A 30 1.23 -9.80 1.82
CA VAL A 30 0.10 -9.98 2.75
C VAL A 30 -0.91 -8.84 2.61
N ASP A 31 -0.42 -7.59 2.56
CA ASP A 31 -1.24 -6.40 2.32
C ASP A 31 -0.37 -5.27 1.73
N ASN A 32 -0.45 -5.10 0.40
CA ASN A 32 0.29 -4.05 -0.30
C ASN A 32 -0.20 -2.64 0.05
N ARG A 33 -1.49 -2.49 0.38
CA ARG A 33 -2.05 -1.19 0.75
C ARG A 33 -1.50 -0.74 2.08
N LEU A 34 -1.49 -1.64 3.07
CA LEU A 34 -0.98 -1.34 4.40
C LEU A 34 0.51 -0.97 4.37
N PHE A 35 1.30 -1.64 3.54
CA PHE A 35 2.72 -1.33 3.36
C PHE A 35 2.92 0.11 2.82
N ILE A 36 2.20 0.48 1.77
CA ILE A 36 2.29 1.83 1.19
C ILE A 36 1.75 2.89 2.16
N GLU A 37 0.67 2.60 2.86
CA GLU A 37 0.11 3.49 3.90
C GLU A 37 1.10 3.74 5.03
N ALA A 38 1.86 2.73 5.45
CA ALA A 38 2.92 2.88 6.45
C ALA A 38 4.03 3.81 5.96
N ILE A 39 4.47 3.68 4.70
CA ILE A 39 5.46 4.57 4.09
C ILE A 39 4.94 6.01 4.03
N LEU A 40 3.70 6.20 3.57
CA LEU A 40 3.07 7.51 3.50
C LEU A 40 2.91 8.16 4.88
N TRP A 41 2.65 7.34 5.91
CA TRP A 41 2.60 7.82 7.28
C TRP A 41 3.97 8.32 7.74
N ILE A 42 5.04 7.54 7.53
CA ILE A 42 6.43 7.94 7.84
C ILE A 42 6.79 9.25 7.15
N ILE A 43 6.52 9.37 5.85
CA ILE A 43 6.81 10.59 5.08
C ILE A 43 6.04 11.80 5.63
N ARG A 44 4.77 11.60 6.03
CA ARG A 44 3.91 12.68 6.53
C ARG A 44 4.25 13.13 7.95
N THR A 45 4.70 12.22 8.81
CA THR A 45 4.99 12.53 10.23
C THR A 45 6.47 12.82 10.47
N GLY A 46 7.36 12.39 9.57
CA GLY A 46 8.80 12.43 9.78
C GLY A 46 9.26 11.51 10.91
N SER A 47 8.43 10.55 11.33
CA SER A 47 8.80 9.58 12.37
C SER A 47 9.65 8.45 11.80
N PRO A 48 10.81 8.12 12.41
CA PRO A 48 11.63 6.98 12.02
C PRO A 48 10.98 5.63 12.32
#